data_AF-A0A848ZNM8-F1
#
_entry.id   AF-A0A848ZNM8-F1
#
_cell.length_a   1.000
_cell.length_b   1.000
_cell.length_c   1.000
_cell.angle_alpha   90.00
_cell.angle_beta   90.00
_cell.angle_gamma   90.00
#
_symmetry.space_group_name_H-M   'P 1'
#
loop_
_entity.id
_entity.type
_entity.pdbx_description
1 polymer ?
#
loop_
_entity_poly.entity_id
_entity_poly.type
_entity_poly.pdbx_seq_one_letter_code
_entity_poly.pdbx_strand_id
1 'polypeptide(L)' 'MPGKLYLIPTTLGDNEPLEVLPISIKRTIEEIDHYIVENEKTARHFIKKISSKKSQPSLDINL' A
#
# COMPACT_ATOMS: atom_id res chain seq x y z
N MET A 1 -9.77 10.20 -19.00
CA MET A 1 -10.50 9.06 -18.39
C MET A 1 -10.58 9.31 -16.90
N PRO A 2 -11.66 8.91 -16.20
CA PRO A 2 -11.74 9.04 -14.74
C PRO A 2 -10.64 8.21 -14.07
N GLY A 3 -10.13 8.69 -12.94
CA GLY A 3 -9.19 7.95 -12.10
C GLY A 3 -9.84 6.72 -11.45
N LYS A 4 -9.03 5.76 -11.01
CA LYS A 4 -9.49 4.58 -10.25
C LYS A 4 -9.13 4.77 -8.78
N LEU A 5 -10.12 4.62 -7.91
CA LEU A 5 -9.92 4.55 -6.47
C LEU A 5 -9.88 3.08 -6.04
N TYR A 6 -8.80 2.67 -5.38
CA TYR A 6 -8.63 1.33 -4.83
C TYR A 6 -8.77 1.38 -3.31
N LEU A 7 -9.56 0.46 -2.77
CA LEU A 7 -9.59 0.20 -1.33
C LEU A 7 -8.68 -0.98 -1.04
N ILE A 8 -7.55 -0.71 -0.39
CA ILE A 8 -6.55 -1.73 -0.06
C ILE A 8 -6.78 -2.15 1.39
N PRO A 9 -7.14 -3.42 1.65
CA PRO A 9 -7.33 -3.90 3.01
C PRO A 9 -5.98 -4.00 3.72
N THR A 10 -5.97 -3.67 5.01
CA THR A 10 -4.87 -3.94 5.93
C THR A 10 -5.10 -5.28 6.64
N THR A 11 -4.02 -5.93 7.07
CA THR A 11 -4.11 -7.19 7.81
C THR A 11 -4.59 -6.94 9.25
N LEU A 12 -5.40 -7.85 9.78
CA LEU A 12 -5.69 -7.90 11.21
C LEU A 12 -4.60 -8.73 11.91
N GLY A 13 -3.89 -8.11 12.85
CA GLY A 13 -2.77 -8.73 13.57
C GLY A 13 -1.47 -8.84 12.76
N ASP A 14 -0.49 -9.58 13.29
CA ASP A 14 0.91 -9.60 12.82
C ASP A 14 1.19 -10.62 11.70
N ASN A 15 0.17 -11.02 10.94
CA ASN A 15 0.35 -11.97 9.85
C ASN A 15 1.23 -11.38 8.72
N GLU A 16 2.03 -12.22 8.07
CA GLU A 16 2.82 -11.77 6.92
C GLU A 16 1.87 -11.40 5.76
N PRO A 17 1.89 -10.15 5.25
CA PRO A 17 0.88 -9.67 4.31
C PRO A 17 0.78 -10.52 3.05
N LEU A 18 1.90 -11.09 2.59
CA LEU A 18 1.92 -11.91 1.39
C LEU A 18 1.33 -13.32 1.58
N GLU A 19 1.13 -13.77 2.82
CA GLU A 19 0.46 -15.04 3.11
C GLU A 19 -1.08 -14.91 2.99
N VAL A 20 -1.59 -13.69 3.11
CA VAL A 20 -3.04 -13.42 3.19
C VAL A 20 -3.56 -12.45 2.12
N LEU A 21 -2.69 -11.67 1.47
CA LEU A 21 -3.08 -10.72 0.43
C LEU A 21 -2.94 -11.34 -0.98
N PRO A 22 -3.98 -11.24 -1.83
CA PRO A 22 -3.90 -11.67 -3.22
C PRO A 22 -2.80 -10.94 -4.01
N ILE A 23 -2.26 -11.61 -5.04
CA ILE A 23 -1.26 -11.04 -5.96
C ILE A 23 -1.70 -9.71 -6.59
N SER A 24 -3.01 -9.51 -6.78
CA SER A 24 -3.58 -8.30 -7.35
C SER A 24 -3.31 -7.08 -6.48
N ILE A 25 -3.40 -7.21 -5.15
CA ILE A 25 -3.14 -6.11 -4.21
C ILE A 25 -1.68 -5.68 -4.27
N LYS A 26 -0.76 -6.65 -4.34
CA LYS A 26 0.67 -6.35 -4.50
C LYS A 26 0.93 -5.54 -5.77
N ARG A 27 0.36 -5.96 -6.91
CA ARG A 27 0.49 -5.23 -8.18
C ARG A 27 -0.08 -3.82 -8.10
N THR A 28 -1.26 -3.67 -7.49
CA THR A 28 -1.87 -2.35 -7.27
C THR A 28 -0.95 -1.43 -6.47
N ILE A 29 -0.35 -1.90 -5.37
CA ILE A 29 0.60 -1.12 -4.55
C ILE A 29 1.87 -0.77 -5.33
N GLU A 30 2.36 -1.69 -6.17
CA GLU A 30 3.53 -1.44 -7.03
C GLU A 30 3.26 -0.33 -8.06
N GLU A 31 2.05 -0.26 -8.61
CA GLU A 31 1.65 0.68 -9.67
C GLU A 31 1.18 2.06 -9.17
N ILE A 32 0.64 2.18 -7.97
CA ILE A 32 0.10 3.45 -7.45
C ILE A 32 1.10 4.19 -6.57
N ASP A 33 1.21 5.51 -6.77
CA ASP A 33 2.09 6.39 -5.99
C ASP A 33 1.36 7.40 -5.09
N HIS A 34 0.03 7.53 -5.27
CA HIS A 34 -0.82 8.42 -4.47
C HIS A 34 -1.65 7.61 -3.47
N TYR A 35 -1.59 7.99 -2.19
CA TYR A 35 -2.27 7.31 -1.10
C TYR A 35 -3.02 8.31 -0.21
N ILE A 36 -4.21 7.90 0.25
CA ILE A 36 -4.96 8.55 1.32
C ILE A 36 -4.95 7.59 2.49
N VAL A 37 -4.43 8.01 3.65
CA VAL A 37 -4.12 7.11 4.77
C VAL A 37 -4.45 7.74 6.10
N GLU A 38 -4.90 6.95 7.06
CA GLU A 38 -5.17 7.43 8.43
C GLU A 38 -3.88 7.78 9.19
N ASN A 39 -2.77 7.11 8.85
CA ASN A 39 -1.47 7.32 9.49
C ASN A 39 -0.33 7.05 8.51
N GLU A 40 0.41 8.13 8.18
CA GLU A 40 1.51 8.08 7.22
C GLU A 40 2.59 7.04 7.60
N LYS A 41 3.03 7.01 8.86
CA LYS A 41 4.11 6.12 9.28
C LYS A 41 3.76 4.63 9.08
N THR A 42 2.56 4.23 9.49
CA THR A 42 2.10 2.84 9.37
C THR A 42 1.83 2.45 7.91
N ALA A 43 1.27 3.37 7.11
CA ALA A 43 1.03 3.12 5.69
C ALA A 43 2.35 2.95 4.91
N ARG A 44 3.35 3.80 5.17
CA ARG A 44 4.69 3.68 4.59
C ARG A 44 5.32 2.33 4.93
N HIS A 45 5.19 1.89 6.18
CA HIS A 45 5.68 0.58 6.61
C HIS A 45 4.98 -0.56 5.85
N PHE A 46 3.65 -0.52 5.75
CA PHE A 46 2.85 -1.52 5.02
C PHE A 46 3.23 -1.60 3.53
N ILE A 47 3.31 -0.46 2.86
CA ILE A 47 3.71 -0.37 1.44
C ILE A 47 5.12 -0.95 1.25
N LYS A 48 6.07 -0.62 2.14
CA LYS A 48 7.44 -1.15 2.08
C LYS A 48 7.50 -2.66 2.33
N LYS A 49 6.64 -3.19 3.20
CA LYS A 49 6.55 -4.64 3.49
C LYS A 49 6.06 -5.41 2.25
N ILE A 50 5.10 -4.87 1.51
CA ILE A 50 4.55 -5.50 0.31
C ILE A 50 5.43 -5.28 -0.93
N SER A 51 5.93 -4.05 -1.11
CA SER A 51 6.82 -3.66 -2.21
C SER A 51 8.11 -3.07 -1.67
N SER A 52 9.06 -3.96 -1.36
CA SER A 52 10.35 -3.59 -0.77
C SER A 52 11.20 -2.67 -1.67
N LYS A 53 10.99 -2.70 -2.98
CA LYS A 53 11.69 -1.85 -3.95
C LYS A 53 11.07 -0.46 -4.11
N LYS A 54 9.84 -0.25 -3.63
CA LYS A 54 9.18 1.05 -3.75
C LYS A 54 9.90 2.09 -2.87
N SER A 55 10.22 3.23 -3.47
CA SER A 55 10.83 4.35 -2.77
C SER A 55 9.77 5.03 -1.92
N GLN A 56 10.03 5.15 -0.61
CA GLN A 56 9.08 5.78 0.31
C GLN A 56 9.05 7.31 0.11
N PRO A 57 10.21 8.02 0.01
CA PRO A 57 10.20 9.47 -0.18
C PRO A 57 9.50 9.96 -1.45
N SER A 58 9.30 9.10 -2.46
CA SER A 58 8.62 9.47 -3.72
C SER A 58 7.11 9.26 -3.68
N LEU A 59 6.55 8.73 -2.59
CA LEU A 59 5.10 8.55 -2.47
C LEU A 59 4.43 9.88 -2.11
N ASP A 60 3.34 10.19 -2.81
CA ASP A 60 2.43 11.27 -2.46
C ASP A 60 1.39 10.74 -1.47
N ILE A 61 1.49 11.18 -0.21
CA ILE A 61 0.65 10.70 0.88
C ILE A 61 -0.15 11.87 1.45
N ASN A 62 -1.46 11.70 1.46
CA ASN A 62 -2.43 12.61 2.06
C ASN A 62 -3.08 11.94 3.28
N LEU A 63 -3.41 12.75 4.29
CA LEU A 63 -4.13 12.33 5.51
C LEU A 63 -5.64 12.52 5.35
#